data_AF-D5AC44-F1
#
_entry.id   AF-D5AC44-F1
#
_cell.length_a   1.000
_cell.length_b   1.000
_cell.length_c   1.000
_cell.angle_alpha   90.00
_cell.angle_beta   90.00
_cell.angle_gamma   90.00
#
_symmetry.space_group_name_H-M   'P 1'
#
loop_
_entity.id
_entity.type
_entity.pdbx_description
1 polymer ?
#
loop_
_entity_poly.entity_id
_entity_poly.type
_entity_poly.pdbx_seq_one_letter_code
_entity_poly.pdbx_strand_id
1 'polypeptide(L)'
;MDQVVQSLQSLSVDTEDSLSELEDILKYKFKSKSLLKEAITHSSNNNTESYEKLEFVGDSVLGYLVTKHLYCAYPKLYQGTLTLLRSRNVDTEKFARVCVKHKFHQYLLLNAPALQQIIEDFVKDIEDESKSFRCGDFKPPKVLADIVESIAGAVFVDCIPATVRTTGDSRNT
;
A
#
# COMPACT_ATOMS: atom_id res chain seq x y z
N MET A 1 -32.47 -4.29 -9.36
CA MET A 1 -32.09 -3.83 -8.00
C MET A 1 -30.58 -3.83 -7.80
N ASP A 2 -29.79 -4.49 -8.67
CA ASP A 2 -28.34 -4.63 -8.47
C ASP A 2 -27.46 -3.44 -8.87
N GLN A 3 -27.95 -2.49 -9.70
CA GLN A 3 -27.16 -1.30 -10.06
C GLN A 3 -27.12 -0.22 -8.95
N VAL A 4 -28.12 -0.18 -8.08
CA VAL A 4 -28.21 0.81 -7.00
C VAL A 4 -27.32 0.42 -5.82
N VAL A 5 -27.18 -0.88 -5.54
CA VAL A 5 -26.30 -1.39 -4.48
C VAL A 5 -24.83 -1.24 -4.88
N GLN A 6 -24.49 -1.45 -6.15
CA GLN A 6 -23.15 -1.21 -6.68
C GLN A 6 -22.72 0.26 -6.64
N SER A 7 -23.69 1.19 -6.70
CA SER A 7 -23.40 2.63 -6.57
C SER A 7 -23.12 3.05 -5.12
N LEU A 8 -23.59 2.30 -4.11
CA LEU A 8 -23.47 2.71 -2.71
C LEU A 8 -22.13 2.32 -2.06
N GLN A 9 -21.42 1.32 -2.58
CA GLN A 9 -20.07 0.96 -2.09
C GLN A 9 -18.94 1.80 -2.71
N SER A 10 -19.18 2.46 -3.83
CA SER A 10 -18.22 3.40 -4.43
C SER A 10 -18.26 4.82 -3.83
N LEU A 11 -19.12 5.07 -2.83
CA LEU A 11 -19.52 6.43 -2.44
C LEU A 11 -18.93 6.94 -1.11
N SER A 12 -18.10 6.17 -0.39
CA SER A 12 -17.61 6.56 0.96
C SER A 12 -16.14 6.98 1.05
N VAL A 13 -15.30 6.70 0.04
CA VAL A 13 -13.86 7.00 0.10
C VAL A 13 -13.43 8.09 -0.90
N ASP A 14 -14.34 8.53 -1.77
CA ASP A 14 -14.10 9.61 -2.74
C ASP A 14 -14.15 11.04 -2.15
N THR A 15 -14.41 11.17 -0.85
CA THR A 15 -14.48 12.47 -0.18
C THR A 15 -13.08 12.98 0.16
N GLU A 16 -12.85 14.28 -0.02
CA GLU A 16 -11.58 14.91 0.38
C GLU A 16 -11.28 14.72 1.88
N ASP A 17 -12.32 14.49 2.68
CA ASP A 17 -12.24 14.24 4.12
C ASP A 17 -11.51 12.92 4.42
N SER A 18 -11.84 11.83 3.72
CA SER A 18 -11.19 10.52 3.89
C SER A 18 -9.69 10.57 3.56
N LEU A 19 -9.32 11.35 2.54
CA LEU A 19 -7.91 11.57 2.21
C LEU A 19 -7.19 12.39 3.28
N SER A 20 -7.85 13.39 3.87
CA SER A 20 -7.28 14.19 4.96
C SER A 20 -7.04 13.36 6.22
N GLU A 21 -7.97 12.48 6.57
CA GLU A 21 -7.79 11.54 7.69
C GLU A 21 -6.58 10.62 7.46
N LEU A 22 -6.44 10.09 6.24
CA LEU A 22 -5.30 9.24 5.90
C LEU A 22 -3.97 9.99 5.99
N GLU A 23 -3.91 11.25 5.54
CA GLU A 23 -2.75 12.12 5.76
C GLU A 23 -2.41 12.30 7.25
N ASP A 24 -3.44 12.42 8.09
CA ASP A 24 -3.27 12.58 9.54
C ASP A 24 -2.81 11.29 10.21
N ILE A 25 -3.21 10.11 9.70
CA ILE A 25 -2.68 8.80 10.13
C ILE A 25 -1.21 8.67 9.71
N LEU A 26 -0.88 9.05 8.47
CA LEU A 26 0.47 9.01 7.91
C LEU A 26 1.41 10.06 8.50
N LYS A 27 0.86 11.10 9.15
CA LYS A 27 1.59 12.29 9.60
C LYS A 27 2.38 12.94 8.47
N TYR A 28 1.80 12.92 7.26
CA TYR A 28 2.39 13.46 6.04
C TYR A 28 1.31 14.18 5.23
N LYS A 29 1.60 15.42 4.82
CA LYS A 29 0.72 16.22 3.95
C LYS A 29 1.26 16.16 2.53
N PHE A 30 0.48 15.59 1.62
CA PHE A 30 0.86 15.47 0.22
C PHE A 30 0.78 16.83 -0.47
N LYS A 31 1.73 17.10 -1.36
CA LYS A 31 1.61 18.25 -2.28
C LYS A 31 0.52 17.99 -3.30
N SER A 32 0.37 16.73 -3.74
CA SER A 32 -0.71 16.30 -4.64
C SER A 32 -1.56 15.20 -4.03
N LYS A 33 -2.78 15.53 -3.56
CA LYS A 33 -3.75 14.54 -3.05
C LYS A 33 -4.11 13.45 -4.06
N SER A 34 -3.96 13.73 -5.36
CA SER A 34 -4.18 12.74 -6.41
C SER A 34 -3.25 11.54 -6.30
N LEU A 35 -2.01 11.73 -5.82
CA LEU A 35 -1.05 10.64 -5.61
C LEU A 35 -1.50 9.72 -4.48
N LEU A 36 -2.04 10.29 -3.40
CA LEU A 36 -2.60 9.50 -2.30
C LEU A 36 -3.83 8.72 -2.77
N LYS A 37 -4.70 9.35 -3.57
CA LYS A 37 -5.86 8.66 -4.16
C LYS A 37 -5.43 7.52 -5.08
N GLU A 38 -4.44 7.72 -5.95
CA GLU A 38 -3.88 6.66 -6.81
C GLU A 38 -3.32 5.51 -5.96
N ALA A 39 -2.59 5.82 -4.88
CA ALA A 39 -1.98 4.81 -3.99
C ALA A 39 -3.00 3.87 -3.33
N ILE A 40 -4.22 4.33 -3.08
CA ILE A 40 -5.29 3.54 -2.46
C ILE A 40 -6.30 2.97 -3.47
N THR A 41 -6.06 3.13 -4.77
CA THR A 41 -6.96 2.67 -5.84
C THR A 41 -6.55 1.34 -6.43
N HIS A 42 -7.37 0.30 -6.24
CA HIS A 42 -7.15 -1.01 -6.84
C HIS A 42 -7.54 -1.03 -8.33
N SER A 43 -6.85 -1.85 -9.14
CA SER A 43 -7.04 -1.94 -10.60
C SER A 43 -8.44 -2.37 -11.05
N SER A 44 -9.24 -2.98 -10.17
CA SER A 44 -10.66 -3.24 -10.40
C SER A 44 -11.51 -1.96 -10.57
N ASN A 45 -11.00 -0.81 -10.10
CA ASN A 45 -11.67 0.46 -10.20
C ASN A 45 -11.33 1.11 -11.55
N ASN A 46 -12.01 0.64 -12.61
CA ASN A 46 -11.70 0.88 -14.04
C ASN A 46 -11.67 2.36 -14.51
N ASN A 47 -11.88 3.33 -13.63
CA ASN A 47 -12.06 4.75 -13.99
C ASN A 47 -10.86 5.65 -13.65
N THR A 48 -9.79 5.11 -13.03
CA THR A 48 -8.64 5.89 -12.54
C THR A 48 -7.33 5.10 -12.62
N GLU A 49 -6.18 5.79 -12.51
CA GLU A 49 -4.89 5.12 -12.37
C GLU A 49 -4.87 4.26 -11.10
N SER A 50 -4.35 3.04 -11.21
CA SER A 50 -4.22 2.08 -10.12
C SER A 50 -2.92 2.30 -9.34
N TYR A 51 -2.87 1.75 -8.13
CA TYR A 51 -1.69 1.83 -7.28
C TYR A 51 -0.45 1.11 -7.84
N GLU A 52 -0.57 0.30 -8.90
CA GLU A 52 0.46 -0.66 -9.36
C GLU A 52 1.80 0.02 -9.72
N LYS A 53 1.76 1.23 -10.33
CA LYS A 53 2.97 2.00 -10.61
C LYS A 53 3.65 2.48 -9.33
N LEU A 54 2.86 2.91 -8.34
CA LEU A 54 3.34 3.36 -7.05
C LEU A 54 3.84 2.19 -6.20
N GLU A 55 3.19 1.03 -6.26
CA GLU A 55 3.65 -0.24 -5.65
C GLU A 55 5.05 -0.58 -6.16
N PHE A 56 5.24 -0.55 -7.48
CA PHE A 56 6.54 -0.85 -8.09
C PHE A 56 7.66 0.06 -7.56
N VAL A 57 7.39 1.37 -7.42
CA VAL A 57 8.34 2.32 -6.80
C VAL A 57 8.52 2.01 -5.31
N GLY A 58 7.42 1.76 -4.62
CA GLY A 58 7.34 1.48 -3.20
C GLY A 58 8.15 0.27 -2.74
N ASP A 59 8.05 -0.85 -3.46
CA ASP A 59 8.82 -2.07 -3.20
C ASP A 59 10.33 -1.79 -3.20
N SER A 60 10.81 -1.07 -4.22
CA SER A 60 12.22 -0.68 -4.31
C SER A 60 12.64 0.27 -3.19
N VAL A 61 11.78 1.24 -2.84
CA VAL A 61 12.04 2.21 -1.77
C VAL A 61 12.09 1.53 -0.40
N LEU A 62 11.08 0.73 -0.04
CA LEU A 62 11.05 0.01 1.23
C LEU A 62 12.19 -1.01 1.32
N GLY A 63 12.45 -1.73 0.23
CA GLY A 63 13.58 -2.65 0.14
C GLY A 63 14.92 -1.97 0.40
N TYR A 64 15.14 -0.78 -0.18
CA TYR A 64 16.32 0.03 0.08
C TYR A 64 16.39 0.53 1.53
N LEU A 65 15.30 1.10 2.06
CA LEU A 65 15.27 1.65 3.42
C LEU A 65 15.55 0.57 4.48
N VAL A 66 14.95 -0.62 4.34
CA VAL A 66 15.23 -1.76 5.22
C VAL A 66 16.67 -2.22 5.07
N THR A 67 17.18 -2.35 3.83
CA THR A 67 18.58 -2.73 3.59
C THR A 67 19.56 -1.74 4.24
N LYS A 68 19.33 -0.44 4.07
CA LYS A 68 20.13 0.63 4.67
C LYS A 68 20.07 0.56 6.20
N HIS A 69 18.89 0.37 6.78
CA HIS A 69 18.74 0.23 8.23
C HIS A 69 19.53 -0.98 8.76
N LEU A 70 19.39 -2.16 8.14
CA LEU A 70 20.09 -3.38 8.56
C LEU A 70 21.61 -3.22 8.45
N TYR A 71 22.10 -2.59 7.37
CA TYR A 71 23.53 -2.32 7.18
C TYR A 71 24.10 -1.43 8.30
N CYS A 72 23.39 -0.36 8.67
CA CYS A 72 23.82 0.55 9.73
C CYS A 72 23.66 -0.05 11.15
N ALA A 73 22.57 -0.78 11.41
CA ALA A 73 22.26 -1.35 12.72
C ALA A 73 23.16 -2.54 13.05
N TYR A 74 23.59 -3.31 12.05
CA TYR A 74 24.34 -4.55 12.23
C TYR A 74 25.65 -4.59 11.44
N PRO A 75 26.61 -3.67 11.69
CA PRO A 75 27.82 -3.52 10.88
C PRO A 75 28.78 -4.72 10.94
N LYS A 76 28.59 -5.64 11.89
CA LYS A 76 29.41 -6.84 12.08
C LYS A 76 28.83 -8.10 11.44
N LEU A 77 27.61 -8.03 10.91
CA LEU A 77 26.97 -9.19 10.28
C LEU A 77 27.47 -9.37 8.84
N TYR A 78 27.63 -10.62 8.45
CA TYR A 78 27.98 -10.98 7.07
C TYR A 78 26.80 -10.76 6.13
N GLN A 79 27.12 -10.55 4.85
CA GLN A 79 26.13 -10.33 3.78
C GLN A 79 24.99 -11.37 3.80
N GLY A 80 25.30 -12.66 3.96
CA GLY A 80 24.29 -13.72 3.96
C GLY A 80 23.26 -13.56 5.09
N THR A 81 23.69 -13.15 6.28
CA THR A 81 22.79 -12.89 7.42
C THR A 81 21.95 -11.63 7.18
N LEU A 82 22.54 -10.58 6.59
CA LEU A 82 21.79 -9.38 6.21
C LEU A 82 20.71 -9.68 5.17
N THR A 83 21.00 -10.54 4.18
CA THR A 83 20.01 -10.99 3.20
C THR A 83 18.85 -11.73 3.87
N LEU A 84 19.15 -12.64 4.82
CA LEU A 84 18.12 -13.37 5.57
C LEU A 84 17.27 -12.43 6.45
N LEU A 85 17.90 -11.46 7.10
CA LEU A 85 17.18 -10.45 7.88
C LEU A 85 16.29 -9.61 6.96
N ARG A 86 16.80 -9.19 5.80
CA ARG A 86 16.01 -8.43 4.83
C ARG A 86 14.79 -9.21 4.37
N SER A 87 14.96 -10.47 3.95
CA SER A 87 13.83 -11.30 3.47
C SER A 87 12.78 -11.60 4.56
N ARG A 88 13.13 -11.49 5.84
CA ARG A 88 12.19 -11.65 6.96
C ARG A 88 11.46 -10.37 7.35
N ASN A 89 11.97 -9.21 6.95
CA ASN A 89 11.41 -7.90 7.27
C ASN A 89 10.67 -7.27 6.08
N VAL A 90 11.13 -7.54 4.86
CA VAL A 90 10.46 -7.17 3.61
C VAL A 90 9.71 -8.40 3.14
N ASP A 91 8.46 -8.53 3.61
CA ASP A 91 7.61 -9.68 3.35
C ASP A 91 6.14 -9.25 3.31
N THR A 92 5.37 -9.84 2.39
CA THR A 92 3.95 -9.55 2.18
C THR A 92 3.12 -9.69 3.45
N GLU A 93 3.39 -10.69 4.30
CA GLU A 93 2.65 -10.87 5.56
C GLU A 93 2.92 -9.71 6.53
N LYS A 94 4.17 -9.25 6.61
CA LYS A 94 4.54 -8.13 7.48
C LYS A 94 3.86 -6.84 7.03
N PHE A 95 3.88 -6.55 5.73
CA PHE A 95 3.22 -5.37 5.18
C PHE A 95 1.70 -5.45 5.31
N ALA A 96 1.08 -6.60 5.06
CA ALA A 96 -0.35 -6.79 5.28
C ALA A 96 -0.75 -6.53 6.74
N ARG A 97 0.03 -7.02 7.72
CA ARG A 97 -0.21 -6.74 9.14
C ARG A 97 -0.06 -5.26 9.49
N VAL A 98 0.92 -4.57 8.89
CA VAL A 98 1.07 -3.11 9.04
C VAL A 98 -0.15 -2.38 8.48
N CYS A 99 -0.64 -2.78 7.30
CA CYS A 99 -1.85 -2.23 6.69
C CYS A 99 -3.08 -2.35 7.60
N VAL A 100 -3.27 -3.51 8.22
CA VAL A 100 -4.38 -3.73 9.18
C VAL A 100 -4.19 -2.89 10.45
N LYS A 101 -2.98 -2.92 11.04
CA LYS A 101 -2.65 -2.16 12.26
C LYS A 101 -2.90 -0.66 12.11
N HIS A 102 -2.59 -0.09 10.95
CA HIS A 102 -2.78 1.33 10.65
C HIS A 102 -4.12 1.64 9.97
N LYS A 103 -4.99 0.65 9.81
CA LYS A 103 -6.34 0.77 9.22
C LYS A 103 -6.37 1.29 7.77
N PHE A 104 -5.28 1.15 7.01
CA PHE A 104 -5.24 1.59 5.61
C PHE A 104 -6.25 0.86 4.72
N HIS A 105 -6.58 -0.39 5.06
CA HIS A 105 -7.59 -1.18 4.37
C HIS A 105 -8.98 -0.52 4.32
N GLN A 106 -9.31 0.38 5.26
CA GLN A 106 -10.58 1.10 5.30
C GLN A 106 -10.71 2.16 4.19
N TYR A 107 -9.57 2.62 3.68
CA TYR A 107 -9.47 3.62 2.62
C TYR A 107 -9.20 2.99 1.24
N LEU A 108 -9.23 1.66 1.14
CA LEU A 108 -9.02 0.98 -0.14
C LEU A 108 -10.21 1.19 -1.08
N LEU A 109 -9.97 1.79 -2.24
CA LEU A 109 -10.94 1.93 -3.32
C LEU A 109 -10.93 0.65 -4.18
N LEU A 110 -11.86 -0.27 -3.86
CA LEU A 110 -11.97 -1.58 -4.47
C LEU A 110 -13.38 -1.81 -5.06
N ASN A 111 -13.45 -2.40 -6.26
CA ASN A 111 -14.71 -2.80 -6.89
C ASN A 111 -14.71 -4.31 -7.17
N ALA A 112 -14.47 -5.10 -6.13
CA ALA A 112 -14.43 -6.56 -6.19
C ALA A 112 -14.93 -7.15 -4.85
N PRO A 113 -16.22 -7.50 -4.72
CA PRO A 113 -16.81 -7.90 -3.44
C PRO A 113 -16.20 -9.20 -2.88
N ALA A 114 -15.79 -10.12 -3.77
CA ALA A 114 -15.12 -11.36 -3.34
C ALA A 114 -13.77 -11.08 -2.65
N LEU A 115 -12.99 -10.11 -3.16
CA LEU A 115 -11.71 -9.72 -2.54
C LEU A 115 -11.94 -8.95 -1.25
N GLN A 116 -12.98 -8.11 -1.19
CA GLN A 116 -13.36 -7.40 0.02
C GLN A 116 -13.66 -8.37 1.17
N GLN A 117 -14.43 -9.44 0.92
CA GLN A 117 -14.72 -10.44 1.94
C GLN A 117 -13.45 -11.10 2.50
N ILE A 118 -12.49 -11.44 1.62
CA ILE A 118 -11.21 -12.04 2.02
C ILE A 118 -10.40 -11.07 2.90
N ILE A 119 -10.40 -9.78 2.57
CA ILE A 119 -9.73 -8.75 3.39
C ILE A 119 -10.39 -8.67 4.76
N GLU A 120 -11.72 -8.60 4.82
CA GLU A 120 -12.46 -8.51 6.08
C GLU A 120 -12.24 -9.73 6.97
N ASP A 121 -12.21 -10.93 6.40
CA ASP A 121 -11.93 -12.16 7.13
C ASP A 121 -10.50 -12.16 7.71
N PHE A 122 -9.52 -11.70 6.91
CA PHE A 122 -8.15 -11.54 7.37
C PHE A 122 -7.99 -10.50 8.49
N VAL A 123 -8.70 -9.37 8.38
CA VAL A 123 -8.69 -8.32 9.42
C VAL A 123 -9.23 -8.86 10.74
N LYS A 124 -10.36 -9.59 10.71
CA LYS A 124 -10.93 -10.24 11.90
C LYS A 124 -9.96 -11.22 12.55
N ASP A 125 -9.26 -12.02 11.75
CA ASP A 125 -8.28 -12.98 12.26
C ASP A 125 -7.04 -12.30 12.89
N ILE A 126 -6.67 -11.10 12.45
CA ILE A 126 -5.58 -10.31 13.07
C ILE A 126 -6.04 -9.63 14.36
N GLU A 127 -7.27 -9.12 14.40
CA GLU A 127 -7.83 -8.43 15.57
C GLU A 127 -8.11 -9.40 16.74
N ASP A 128 -8.37 -10.68 16.44
CA ASP A 128 -8.44 -11.75 17.42
C ASP A 128 -7.04 -12.03 18.04
N GLU A 129 -6.68 -11.31 19.11
CA GLU A 129 -5.39 -11.46 19.83
C GLU A 129 -5.11 -12.90 20.30
N SER A 130 -6.15 -13.72 20.48
CA SER A 130 -6.05 -15.13 20.87
C SER A 130 -5.43 -16.05 19.80
N LYS A 131 -5.41 -15.62 18.52
CA LYS A 131 -4.85 -16.39 17.39
C LYS A 131 -3.48 -15.88 16.93
N SER A 132 -2.93 -14.87 17.60
CA SER A 132 -1.70 -14.14 17.25
C SER A 132 -0.45 -15.01 16.96
N PHE A 133 -0.45 -16.28 17.39
CA PHE A 133 0.67 -17.21 17.16
C PHE A 133 0.54 -18.13 15.94
N ARG A 134 -0.61 -18.20 15.24
CA ARG A 134 -0.75 -19.04 14.03
C ARG A 134 -0.21 -18.32 12.79
N CYS A 135 1.07 -17.94 12.84
CA CYS A 135 1.85 -17.55 11.68
C CYS A 135 2.09 -18.82 10.86
N GLY A 136 1.25 -19.09 9.84
CA GLY A 136 1.49 -20.24 8.96
C GLY A 136 0.36 -20.63 8.01
N ASP A 137 -0.91 -20.54 8.43
CA ASP A 137 -2.00 -21.22 7.69
C ASP A 137 -2.82 -20.29 6.77
N PHE A 138 -2.79 -18.96 6.98
CA PHE A 138 -3.54 -18.02 6.17
C PHE A 138 -2.60 -17.17 5.31
N LYS A 139 -2.70 -17.33 3.98
CA LYS A 139 -1.95 -16.50 3.04
C LYS A 139 -2.54 -15.08 3.04
N PRO A 140 -1.78 -14.05 3.43
CA PRO A 140 -2.29 -12.68 3.48
C PRO A 140 -2.74 -12.21 2.08
N PRO A 141 -3.81 -11.41 1.98
CA PRO A 141 -4.21 -10.81 0.72
C PRO A 141 -3.10 -9.88 0.21
N LYS A 142 -2.56 -10.15 -0.99
CA LYS A 142 -1.41 -9.39 -1.54
C LYS A 142 -1.71 -7.89 -1.60
N VAL A 143 -2.95 -7.53 -1.94
CA VAL A 143 -3.44 -6.15 -1.98
C VAL A 143 -3.15 -5.34 -0.72
N LEU A 144 -3.14 -5.96 0.47
CA LEU A 144 -2.83 -5.23 1.70
C LEU A 144 -1.36 -4.84 1.82
N ALA A 145 -0.47 -5.68 1.30
CA ALA A 145 0.95 -5.35 1.19
C ALA A 145 1.17 -4.28 0.11
N ASP A 146 0.53 -4.47 -1.05
CA ASP A 146 0.64 -3.57 -2.19
C ASP A 146 0.25 -2.13 -1.83
N ILE A 147 -0.77 -1.94 -0.97
CA ILE A 147 -1.17 -0.60 -0.47
C ILE A 147 -0.08 0.06 0.38
N VAL A 148 0.63 -0.71 1.21
CA VAL A 148 1.72 -0.16 2.04
C VAL A 148 2.88 0.26 1.17
N GLU A 149 3.22 -0.57 0.18
CA GLU A 149 4.23 -0.27 -0.83
C GLU A 149 3.81 0.96 -1.64
N SER A 150 2.58 1.01 -2.16
CA SER A 150 2.10 2.12 -2.96
C SER A 150 2.07 3.44 -2.20
N ILE A 151 1.66 3.46 -0.92
CA ILE A 151 1.69 4.66 -0.09
C ILE A 151 3.15 5.13 0.10
N ALA A 152 4.08 4.20 0.37
CA ALA A 152 5.50 4.54 0.48
C ALA A 152 6.05 5.10 -0.84
N GLY A 153 5.65 4.52 -1.97
CA GLY A 153 5.95 5.00 -3.31
C GLY A 153 5.39 6.40 -3.58
N ALA A 154 4.14 6.64 -3.18
CA ALA A 154 3.48 7.94 -3.33
C ALA A 154 4.19 9.04 -2.55
N VAL A 155 4.52 8.77 -1.28
CA VAL A 155 5.30 9.70 -0.44
C VAL A 155 6.66 9.98 -1.07
N PHE A 156 7.33 8.94 -1.57
CA PHE A 156 8.63 9.10 -2.23
C PHE A 156 8.53 9.95 -3.49
N VAL A 157 7.55 9.71 -4.36
CA VAL A 157 7.32 10.49 -5.58
C VAL A 157 6.94 11.93 -5.27
N ASP A 158 6.09 12.18 -4.28
CA ASP A 158 5.69 13.53 -3.86
C ASP A 158 6.88 14.35 -3.30
N CYS A 159 7.88 13.67 -2.72
CA CYS A 159 9.12 14.30 -2.29
C CYS A 159 10.01 14.76 -3.45
N ILE A 160 9.89 14.18 -4.65
CA ILE A 160 10.74 14.51 -5.80
C ILE A 160 10.24 15.81 -6.46
N PRO A 161 11.12 16.82 -6.68
CA PRO A 161 10.75 18.01 -7.44
C PRO A 161 10.34 17.68 -8.88
N ALA A 162 9.31 18.35 -9.41
CA ALA A 162 8.77 18.13 -10.76
C ALA A 162 9.75 18.45 -11.93
N THR A 163 11.01 18.72 -11.65
CA THR A 163 12.02 19.25 -12.58
C THR A 163 12.44 18.27 -13.68
N VAL A 164 11.99 17.00 -13.63
CA VAL A 164 12.26 16.00 -14.69
C VAL A 164 10.97 15.34 -15.16
N ARG A 165 10.02 16.13 -15.65
CA ARG A 165 9.09 15.64 -16.67
C ARG A 165 9.57 16.19 -18.00
N THR A 166 10.59 15.54 -18.59
CA THR A 166 10.91 15.80 -20.00
C THR A 166 9.64 15.55 -20.79
N THR A 167 9.18 16.59 -21.46
CA THR A 167 8.17 16.57 -22.51
C THR A 167 8.43 15.41 -23.46
N GLY A 168 7.78 14.28 -23.21
CA GLY A 168 7.58 13.21 -24.18
C GLY A 168 6.40 13.54 -25.07
N ASP A 169 6.35 14.77 -25.59
CA ASP A 169 5.55 15.11 -26.75
C ASP A 169 6.50 15.18 -27.94
N SER A 170 6.46 14.13 -28.77
CA SER A 170 6.76 14.11 -30.21
C SER A 170 7.10 12.68 -30.64
N ARG A 171 6.08 11.93 -31.07
CA ARG A 171 5.94 11.55 -32.48
C ARG A 171 4.68 10.75 -32.72
N ASN A 172 3.71 11.43 -33.31
CA ASN A 172 2.76 10.87 -34.25
C ASN A 172 3.45 10.85 -35.63
N THR A 173 3.70 9.67 -36.19
CA THR A 173 3.64 9.30 -37.63
C THR A 173 3.76 7.79 -37.73
#